data_AF-A0A554J1X3-F1
#
_entry.id   AF-A0A554J1X3-F1
#
_cell.length_a   1.000
_cell.length_b   1.000
_cell.length_c   1.000
_cell.angle_alpha   90.00
_cell.angle_beta   90.00
_cell.angle_gamma   90.00
#
_symmetry.space_group_name_H-M   'P 1'
#
loop_
_entity.id
_entity.type
_entity.pdbx_description
1 polymer ?
#
loop_
_entity_poly.entity_id
_entity_poly.type
_entity_poly.pdbx_seq_one_letter_code
_entity_poly.pdbx_strand_id
1 'polypeptide(L)'
;MAAVISDKYGIFSWGWNHPGPKSEGIHAEKHALMRANRKRLKGAKLTIAGMRKKSKNKVLSRPCDDEEWSCLALACKAGIGIIEYHTKNGEWTKIVLF
;
A
#
# COMPACT_ATOMS: atom_id res chain seq x y z
N MET A 1 6.90 3.17 -6.82
CA MET A 1 5.70 2.47 -6.36
C MET A 1 4.86 3.47 -5.58
N ALA A 2 3.55 3.39 -5.71
CA ALA A 2 2.60 4.27 -5.05
C ALA A 2 1.51 3.42 -4.38
N ALA A 3 0.95 3.94 -3.30
CA ALA A 3 -0.14 3.35 -2.56
C ALA A 3 -1.20 4.42 -2.31
N VAL A 4 -2.46 4.03 -2.35
CA VAL A 4 -3.62 4.91 -2.16
C VAL A 4 -4.58 4.24 -1.21
N ILE A 5 -5.12 5.01 -0.26
CA ILE A 5 -6.14 4.55 0.68
C ILE A 5 -7.45 5.27 0.35
N SER A 6 -8.51 4.47 0.22
CA SER A 6 -9.85 4.92 -0.16
C SER A 6 -10.91 4.24 0.69
N ASP A 7 -12.03 4.93 0.90
CA ASP A 7 -13.26 4.35 1.47
C ASP A 7 -14.45 4.71 0.56
N LYS A 8 -15.69 4.50 1.03
CA LYS A 8 -16.91 4.82 0.28
C LYS A 8 -17.07 6.31 -0.07
N TYR A 9 -16.32 7.20 0.58
CA TYR A 9 -16.30 8.65 0.32
C TYR A 9 -15.12 9.07 -0.58
N GLY A 10 -14.33 8.11 -1.08
CA GLY A 10 -13.23 8.36 -2.02
C GLY A 10 -11.85 8.25 -1.40
N ILE A 11 -10.84 8.74 -2.12
CA ILE A 11 -9.43 8.71 -1.73
C ILE A 11 -9.18 9.72 -0.62
N PHE A 12 -8.50 9.30 0.44
CA PHE A 12 -8.19 10.18 1.57
C PHE A 12 -6.75 10.11 2.06
N SER A 13 -5.94 9.20 1.53
CA SER A 13 -4.50 9.19 1.75
C SER A 13 -3.78 8.56 0.56
N TRP A 14 -2.55 8.96 0.33
CA TRP A 14 -1.65 8.34 -0.64
C TRP A 14 -0.22 8.40 -0.15
N GLY A 15 0.61 7.50 -0.67
CA GLY A 15 2.02 7.38 -0.35
C GLY A 15 2.81 6.87 -1.55
N TRP A 16 4.10 7.11 -1.53
CA TRP A 16 5.06 6.61 -2.50
C TRP A 16 6.32 6.16 -1.76
N ASN A 17 7.09 5.27 -2.38
CA ASN A 17 8.37 4.88 -1.80
C ASN A 17 9.37 6.03 -1.86
N HIS A 18 10.05 6.32 -0.76
CA HIS A 18 11.05 7.38 -0.69
C HIS A 18 12.13 7.09 0.36
N PRO A 19 13.29 7.77 0.30
CA PRO A 19 14.30 7.70 1.34
C PRO A 19 13.74 8.25 2.66
N GLY A 20 13.84 7.47 3.72
CA GLY A 20 13.54 7.86 5.09
C GLY A 20 14.78 8.34 5.86
N PRO A 21 14.61 8.65 7.15
CA PRO A 21 15.72 9.00 8.03
C PRO A 21 16.75 7.86 8.07
N LYS A 22 18.04 8.21 8.23
CA LYS A 22 19.15 7.23 8.35
C LYS A 22 19.29 6.28 7.14
N SER A 23 18.89 6.71 5.95
CA SER A 23 18.93 5.91 4.72
C SER A 23 18.03 4.66 4.71
N GLU A 24 17.10 4.55 5.66
CA GLU A 24 16.08 3.49 5.62
C GLU A 24 15.03 3.81 4.55
N GLY A 25 14.70 2.84 3.69
CA GLY A 25 13.65 3.02 2.68
C GLY A 25 12.27 3.01 3.33
N ILE A 26 11.45 4.03 3.05
CA ILE A 26 10.03 4.02 3.44
C ILE A 26 9.20 3.46 2.29
N HIS A 27 8.42 2.42 2.59
CA HIS A 27 7.48 1.81 1.64
C HIS A 27 6.26 2.71 1.39
N ALA A 28 5.66 2.59 0.21
CA ALA A 28 4.54 3.43 -0.19
C ALA A 28 3.32 3.24 0.73
N GLU A 29 3.09 2.01 1.17
CA GLU A 29 2.02 1.59 2.06
C GLU A 29 2.19 2.22 3.44
N LYS A 30 3.38 2.08 4.04
CA LYS A 30 3.73 2.70 5.33
C LYS A 30 3.54 4.21 5.25
N HIS A 31 4.03 4.84 4.19
CA HIS A 31 3.87 6.28 3.97
C HIS A 31 2.38 6.69 3.88
N ALA A 32 1.57 5.95 3.12
CA ALA A 32 0.13 6.20 3.00
C ALA A 32 -0.60 6.05 4.34
N LEU A 33 -0.28 5.00 5.11
CA LEU A 33 -0.86 4.73 6.42
C LEU A 33 -0.49 5.80 7.45
N MET A 34 0.77 6.26 7.46
CA MET A 34 1.24 7.30 8.39
C MET A 34 0.52 8.63 8.22
N ARG A 35 0.12 8.97 6.98
CA ARG A 35 -0.56 10.23 6.64
C ARG A 35 -2.08 10.15 6.75
N ALA A 36 -2.63 8.96 6.92
CA ALA A 36 -4.06 8.73 6.86
C ALA A 36 -4.80 9.22 8.11
N ASN A 37 -6.04 9.67 7.92
CA ASN A 37 -6.96 9.90 9.03
C ASN A 37 -7.32 8.56 9.69
N ARG A 38 -6.85 8.34 10.92
CA ARG A 38 -7.05 7.08 11.66
C ARG A 38 -8.51 6.67 11.80
N LYS A 39 -9.45 7.62 11.90
CA LYS A 39 -10.89 7.32 12.03
C LYS A 39 -11.49 6.72 10.77
N ARG A 40 -10.87 6.95 9.59
CA ARG A 40 -11.34 6.46 8.29
C ARG A 40 -10.65 5.18 7.83
N LEU A 41 -9.61 4.71 8.54
CA LEU A 41 -8.84 3.53 8.14
C LEU A 41 -9.63 2.22 8.28
N LYS A 42 -10.53 2.12 9.26
CA LYS A 42 -11.29 0.89 9.52
C LYS A 42 -12.18 0.53 8.34
N GLY A 43 -11.94 -0.65 7.76
CA GLY A 43 -12.65 -1.16 6.58
C GLY A 43 -12.26 -0.48 5.26
N ALA A 44 -11.27 0.41 5.25
CA ALA A 44 -10.81 1.08 4.04
C ALA A 44 -10.11 0.11 3.09
N LYS A 45 -9.98 0.51 1.82
CA LYS A 45 -9.24 -0.18 0.77
C LYS A 45 -7.87 0.48 0.56
N LEU A 46 -6.82 -0.32 0.61
CA LEU A 46 -5.44 0.05 0.24
C LEU A 46 -5.12 -0.49 -1.16
N THR A 47 -4.93 0.38 -2.15
CA THR A 47 -4.55 0.00 -3.53
C THR A 47 -3.07 0.35 -3.76
N ILE A 48 -2.28 -0.61 -4.24
CA ILE A 48 -0.82 -0.48 -4.41
C ILE A 48 -0.45 -0.79 -5.87
N ALA A 49 0.31 0.10 -6.50
CA ALA A 49 0.75 -0.07 -7.87
C ALA A 49 2.16 0.47 -8.13
N GLY A 50 2.85 -0.16 -9.09
CA GLY A 50 4.18 0.22 -9.50
C GLY A 50 4.37 0.02 -11.00
N MET A 51 5.13 0.92 -11.62
CA MET A 51 5.50 0.84 -13.03
C MET A 51 6.94 1.28 -13.21
N ARG A 52 7.72 0.56 -14.02
CA ARG A 52 9.09 0.94 -14.37
C ARG A 52 9.06 2.15 -15.30
N LYS A 53 9.82 3.21 -14.97
CA LYS A 53 9.82 4.48 -15.72
C LYS A 53 10.21 4.29 -17.20
N LYS A 54 11.25 3.49 -17.48
CA LYS A 54 11.81 3.29 -18.81
C LYS A 54 10.99 2.32 -19.66
N SER A 55 10.72 1.11 -19.16
CA SER A 55 10.02 0.08 -19.93
C SER A 55 8.50 0.16 -19.86
N LYS A 56 7.94 0.99 -18.98
CA LYS A 56 6.49 1.04 -18.67
C LYS A 56 5.90 -0.29 -18.19
N ASN A 57 6.73 -1.29 -17.92
CA ASN A 57 6.28 -2.57 -17.39
C ASN A 57 5.75 -2.37 -15.97
N LYS A 58 4.58 -2.96 -15.71
CA LYS A 58 4.01 -3.06 -14.35
C LYS A 58 4.96 -3.88 -13.47
N VAL A 59 4.96 -3.56 -12.18
CA VAL A 59 5.81 -4.23 -11.19
C VAL A 59 4.91 -4.91 -10.17
N LEU A 60 5.28 -6.12 -9.75
CA LEU A 60 4.65 -6.79 -8.61
C LEU A 60 4.63 -5.82 -7.43
N SER A 61 3.43 -5.53 -6.95
CA SER A 61 3.19 -4.52 -5.90
C SER A 61 2.55 -5.15 -4.66
N ARG A 62 2.75 -6.45 -4.47
CA ARG A 62 2.32 -7.14 -3.25
C ARG A 62 3.02 -6.49 -2.05
N PRO A 63 2.29 -6.14 -0.98
CA PRO A 63 2.94 -5.62 0.23
C PRO A 63 3.95 -6.64 0.76
N CYS A 64 5.04 -6.15 1.34
CA CYS A 64 6.03 -7.05 1.92
C CYS A 64 5.41 -7.87 3.07
N ASP A 65 5.79 -9.15 3.12
CA ASP A 65 5.33 -10.15 4.08
C ASP A 65 6.41 -10.47 5.15
N ASP A 66 7.54 -9.74 5.15
CA ASP A 66 8.68 -10.01 6.07
C ASP A 66 8.31 -9.78 7.53
N GLU A 67 8.61 -10.76 8.38
CA GLU A 67 7.97 -11.03 9.68
C GLU A 67 7.99 -9.86 10.70
N GLU A 68 8.96 -8.95 10.62
CA GLU A 68 9.17 -7.94 11.67
C GLU A 68 8.68 -6.52 11.29
N TRP A 69 8.59 -6.22 9.98
CA TRP A 69 8.23 -4.88 9.46
C TRP A 69 7.28 -4.93 8.25
N SER A 70 6.41 -5.95 8.20
CA SER A 70 5.54 -6.18 7.05
C SER A 70 4.49 -5.06 6.87
N CYS A 71 4.38 -4.57 5.63
CA CYS A 71 3.35 -3.59 5.27
C CYS A 71 1.95 -4.20 5.38
N LEU A 72 1.85 -5.51 5.22
CA LEU A 72 0.63 -6.28 5.45
C LEU A 72 0.18 -6.23 6.91
N ALA A 73 1.09 -6.46 7.87
CA ALA A 73 0.79 -6.39 9.30
C ALA A 73 0.42 -4.98 9.73
N LEU A 74 1.09 -3.96 9.17
CA LEU A 74 0.73 -2.55 9.41
C LEU A 74 -0.68 -2.23 8.90
N ALA A 75 -1.03 -2.68 7.70
CA ALA A 75 -2.37 -2.49 7.14
C ALA A 75 -3.44 -3.20 7.98
N CYS A 76 -3.16 -4.42 8.43
CA CYS A 76 -4.03 -5.18 9.33
C CYS A 76 -4.23 -4.46 10.67
N LYS A 77 -3.15 -4.03 11.34
CA LYS A 77 -3.21 -3.26 12.60
C LYS A 77 -3.95 -1.92 12.43
N ALA A 78 -3.87 -1.31 11.25
CA ALA A 78 -4.60 -0.09 10.92
C ALA A 78 -6.10 -0.32 10.65
N GLY A 79 -6.54 -1.57 10.53
CA GLY A 79 -7.93 -1.95 10.26
C GLY A 79 -8.33 -1.85 8.78
N ILE A 80 -7.37 -1.88 7.85
CA ILE A 80 -7.67 -1.98 6.40
C ILE A 80 -8.46 -3.27 6.14
N GLY A 81 -9.54 -3.18 5.36
CA GLY A 81 -10.38 -4.34 5.01
C GLY A 81 -9.92 -5.05 3.75
N ILE A 82 -9.44 -4.29 2.76
CA ILE A 82 -9.07 -4.83 1.43
C ILE A 82 -7.72 -4.24 1.02
N ILE A 83 -6.82 -5.09 0.55
CA ILE A 83 -5.58 -4.69 -0.11
C ILE A 83 -5.63 -5.14 -1.57
N GLU A 84 -5.50 -4.21 -2.50
CA GLU A 84 -5.55 -4.44 -3.95
C GLU A 84 -4.18 -4.12 -4.57
N TYR A 85 -3.60 -5.02 -5.36
CA TYR A 85 -2.25 -4.84 -5.91
C TYR A 85 -2.04 -5.50 -7.28
N HIS A 86 -0.97 -5.12 -7.98
CA HIS A 86 -0.54 -5.75 -9.24
C HIS A 86 0.24 -7.04 -9.01
N THR A 87 -0.13 -8.10 -9.72
CA THR A 87 0.66 -9.33 -9.85
C THR A 87 1.88 -9.12 -10.76
N LYS A 88 2.76 -10.12 -10.87
CA LYS A 88 3.90 -10.09 -11.82
C LYS A 88 3.46 -9.91 -13.27
N ASN A 89 2.25 -10.37 -13.62
CA ASN A 89 1.67 -10.25 -14.96
C ASN A 89 0.91 -8.92 -15.15
N GLY A 90 0.86 -8.07 -14.11
CA GLY A 90 0.19 -6.79 -14.16
C GLY A 90 -1.33 -6.85 -14.04
N GLU A 91 -1.87 -8.00 -13.64
CA GLU A 91 -3.27 -8.18 -13.27
C GLU A 91 -3.52 -7.63 -11.87
N TRP A 92 -4.74 -7.16 -11.62
CA TRP A 92 -5.15 -6.77 -10.28
C TRP A 92 -5.57 -7.99 -9.49
N THR A 93 -5.05 -8.12 -8.28
CA THR A 93 -5.49 -9.10 -7.30
C THR A 93 -5.77 -8.40 -5.98
N LYS A 94 -6.45 -9.09 -5.06
CA LYS A 94 -6.80 -8.54 -3.75
C LYS A 94 -6.63 -9.55 -2.62
N ILE A 95 -6.30 -9.03 -1.45
CA ILE A 95 -6.37 -9.73 -0.16
C ILE A 95 -7.52 -9.10 0.62
N VAL A 96 -8.45 -9.93 1.09
CA VAL A 96 -9.50 -9.51 2.02
C VAL A 96 -9.03 -9.86 3.42
N LEU A 97 -8.97 -8.87 4.31
CA LEU A 97 -8.53 -9.06 5.69
C LEU A 97 -9.70 -9.29 6.64
N PHE A 98 -10.85 -8.65 6.39
CA PHE A 98 -12.08 -8.73 7.19
C PHE A 98 -13.32 -8.51 6.32
#